data_AF-A0A7C7I4H2-F1
#
_entry.id   AF-A0A7C7I4H2-F1
#
_cell.length_a   1.000
_cell.length_b   1.000
_cell.length_c   1.000
_cell.angle_alpha   90.00
_cell.angle_beta   90.00
_cell.angle_gamma   90.00
#
_symmetry.space_group_name_H-M   'P 1'
#
loop_
_entity.id
_entity.type
_entity.pdbx_description
1 polymer ?
#
loop_
_entity_poly.entity_id
_entity_poly.type
_entity_poly.pdbx_seq_one_letter_code
_entity_poly.pdbx_strand_id
1 'polypeptide(L)'
;MIKSIKLLIPMILVSGMLFSQTIQGNWDLNAAIVEYTYVAREFDSPEDSADGSYAVTASWPSSAAAAAGMGYTHTLLEFAIDDTITVALVPLINETLLAMFGVAMDVDLNDDGTFTINDGSTYPTTETENCSTYATVPSVAENGTWTSTPGFTHPDDANAYSMGWGISLSSVFAQFSAADLVNGQYGVDYGVGTDMENWGMVTIDYEDADHTLPTDLEIYWEAHDGTASGLGVNEDGQLNGFTGVPVSPGDTVTISNTEMYLMYLHPDTMLWYNLGWTGSDDPFSIPILGGTGHTIDPDNPDTYTINPLTGDTLPAGIVAANHGYLFDPAGGDGVPFSGDEALAPTGYFFTYNFMEAAAIFPAVMNGALNAGLDLEGALAAAADSIAYLYVDAGTAAAIGASVASSLFADYVACLGTGASPEVCAAIFAAGPTMALIGVQQACDYDCGVDDSGWDYDPEYETGRLVFEVDNRCIPDNTTQRVNTFWTYDGAAAELDEEAPLAEKFELYGNYPNPFNPSTKIRFATEKFSDVKVTIYSILGEEVAVTHDGELSAGTYDITWYGHDHNGNKVPSGVYFYEVRSDNRIQKGKMLLLK
;
A
#
# COMPACT_ATOMS: atom_id res chain seq x y z
N MET A 1 43.75 -28.14 -59.10
CA MET A 1 42.88 -28.74 -58.07
C MET A 1 42.49 -27.63 -57.11
N ILE A 2 41.22 -27.26 -57.04
CA ILE A 2 40.48 -26.78 -55.87
C ILE A 2 39.01 -26.92 -56.29
N LYS A 3 38.26 -27.74 -55.54
CA LYS A 3 36.90 -28.17 -55.84
C LYS A 3 35.91 -27.13 -55.33
N SER A 4 34.92 -26.81 -56.17
CA SER A 4 33.68 -26.16 -55.81
C SER A 4 32.81 -27.12 -54.98
N ILE A 5 32.30 -26.67 -53.83
CA ILE A 5 31.19 -27.30 -53.11
C ILE A 5 30.03 -26.30 -53.13
N LYS A 6 28.89 -26.75 -53.67
CA LYS A 6 27.61 -26.04 -53.67
C LYS A 6 26.97 -26.23 -52.30
N LEU A 7 26.60 -25.16 -51.61
CA LEU A 7 25.75 -25.20 -50.44
C LEU A 7 24.30 -24.96 -50.91
N LEU A 8 23.42 -25.95 -50.70
CA LEU A 8 21.97 -25.76 -50.78
C LEU A 8 21.51 -25.06 -49.50
N ILE A 9 20.84 -23.93 -49.64
CA ILE A 9 20.07 -23.30 -48.56
C ILE A 9 18.67 -23.97 -48.59
N PRO A 10 18.21 -24.60 -47.51
CA PRO A 10 16.83 -25.04 -47.44
C PRO A 10 15.93 -23.81 -47.24
N MET A 11 15.05 -23.57 -48.20
CA MET A 11 13.94 -22.64 -48.09
C MET A 11 12.98 -23.23 -47.04
N ILE A 12 13.03 -22.74 -45.81
CA ILE A 12 12.03 -23.03 -44.79
C ILE A 12 10.78 -22.27 -45.22
N LEU A 13 9.78 -23.04 -45.68
CA LEU A 13 8.42 -22.56 -45.82
C LEU A 13 7.94 -22.25 -44.39
N VAL A 14 7.93 -20.97 -44.00
CA VAL A 14 7.20 -20.50 -42.83
C VAL A 14 5.73 -20.54 -43.25
N SER A 15 5.08 -21.67 -43.01
CA SER A 15 3.63 -21.71 -42.91
C SER A 15 3.28 -20.95 -41.64
N GLY A 16 3.03 -19.64 -41.77
CA GLY A 16 2.37 -18.86 -40.73
C GLY A 16 1.09 -19.58 -40.39
N MET A 17 1.00 -20.07 -39.15
CA MET A 17 -0.30 -20.36 -38.57
C MET A 17 -0.99 -19.00 -38.51
N LEU A 18 -2.05 -18.82 -39.31
CA LEU A 18 -2.98 -17.73 -39.10
C LEU A 18 -3.58 -17.98 -37.71
N PHE A 19 -3.07 -17.28 -36.71
CA PHE A 19 -3.77 -17.15 -35.44
C PHE A 19 -5.04 -16.37 -35.77
N SER A 20 -6.21 -16.94 -35.45
CA SER A 20 -7.50 -16.31 -35.78
C SER A 20 -7.89 -15.25 -34.73
N GLN A 21 -7.14 -15.15 -33.64
CA GLN A 21 -7.39 -14.25 -32.52
C GLN A 21 -6.30 -13.17 -32.51
N THR A 22 -6.64 -11.96 -32.96
CA THR A 22 -5.69 -10.82 -32.94
C THR A 22 -5.90 -9.98 -31.68
N ILE A 23 -4.81 -9.68 -30.98
CA ILE A 23 -4.80 -8.68 -29.90
C ILE A 23 -4.17 -7.36 -30.39
N GLN A 24 -3.69 -7.34 -31.63
CA GLN A 24 -2.94 -6.23 -32.17
C GLN A 24 -3.77 -4.95 -32.25
N GLY A 25 -3.25 -3.90 -31.63
CA GLY A 25 -3.97 -2.64 -31.48
C GLY A 25 -3.30 -1.67 -30.54
N ASN A 26 -3.82 -0.47 -30.56
CA ASN A 26 -3.60 0.57 -29.57
C ASN A 26 -4.70 0.47 -28.50
N TRP A 27 -4.29 0.51 -27.24
CA TRP A 27 -5.12 0.20 -26.09
C TRP A 27 -4.99 1.27 -25.01
N ASP A 28 -6.12 1.90 -24.67
CA ASP A 28 -6.21 2.88 -23.59
C ASP A 28 -6.77 2.23 -22.33
N LEU A 29 -6.10 2.46 -21.20
CA LEU A 29 -6.56 2.00 -19.88
C LEU A 29 -7.79 2.81 -19.43
N ASN A 30 -8.90 2.13 -19.19
CA ASN A 30 -10.15 2.75 -18.74
C ASN A 30 -10.46 2.47 -17.25
N ALA A 31 -9.91 1.40 -16.67
CA ALA A 31 -10.01 1.09 -15.24
C ALA A 31 -8.87 0.17 -14.78
N ALA A 32 -8.49 0.30 -13.50
CA ALA A 32 -7.51 -0.56 -12.85
C ALA A 32 -7.92 -0.83 -11.40
N ILE A 33 -7.88 -2.10 -11.01
CA ILE A 33 -8.10 -2.56 -9.65
C ILE A 33 -6.83 -3.27 -9.22
N VAL A 34 -6.17 -2.73 -8.20
CA VAL A 34 -4.93 -3.29 -7.67
C VAL A 34 -5.11 -3.63 -6.20
N GLU A 35 -4.74 -4.84 -5.80
CA GLU A 35 -4.64 -5.26 -4.42
C GLU A 35 -3.18 -5.57 -4.09
N TYR A 36 -2.64 -4.86 -3.10
CA TYR A 36 -1.33 -5.14 -2.51
C TYR A 36 -1.53 -5.91 -1.20
N THR A 37 -0.84 -7.02 -1.04
CA THR A 37 -0.73 -7.74 0.23
C THR A 37 0.71 -7.65 0.70
N TYR A 38 0.93 -7.06 1.88
CA TYR A 38 2.24 -6.90 2.49
C TYR A 38 2.40 -7.92 3.62
N VAL A 39 3.38 -8.81 3.51
CA VAL A 39 3.65 -9.86 4.50
C VAL A 39 5.04 -9.66 5.08
N ALA A 40 5.16 -9.66 6.40
CA ALA A 40 6.45 -9.50 7.08
C ALA A 40 7.40 -10.65 6.69
N ARG A 41 8.63 -10.33 6.30
CA ARG A 41 9.65 -11.31 5.90
C ARG A 41 10.91 -11.18 6.74
N GLU A 42 11.78 -12.18 6.65
CA GLU A 42 13.14 -12.09 7.22
C GLU A 42 13.96 -10.95 6.58
N PHE A 43 14.86 -10.35 7.37
CA PHE A 43 15.91 -9.46 6.85
C PHE A 43 16.84 -10.26 5.92
N ASP A 44 16.92 -9.85 4.67
CA ASP A 44 17.67 -10.53 3.62
C ASP A 44 18.77 -9.63 3.04
N SER A 45 18.51 -8.32 2.95
CA SER A 45 19.44 -7.34 2.36
C SER A 45 20.08 -6.40 3.41
N PRO A 46 21.26 -5.83 3.13
CA PRO A 46 21.83 -4.75 3.94
C PRO A 46 20.90 -3.56 4.14
N GLU A 47 20.07 -3.26 3.14
CA GLU A 47 19.07 -2.19 3.12
C GLU A 47 18.03 -2.39 4.21
N ASP A 48 17.61 -3.63 4.47
CA ASP A 48 16.68 -3.95 5.55
C ASP A 48 17.26 -3.54 6.91
N SER A 49 18.55 -3.77 7.13
CA SER A 49 19.19 -3.64 8.44
C SER A 49 19.45 -2.20 8.92
N ALA A 50 19.35 -1.21 8.04
CA ALA A 50 19.68 0.17 8.38
C ALA A 50 18.60 0.83 9.27
N ASP A 51 17.33 0.64 8.93
CA ASP A 51 16.17 1.24 9.62
C ASP A 51 15.01 0.25 9.85
N GLY A 52 15.24 -1.05 9.56
CA GLY A 52 14.22 -2.08 9.67
C GLY A 52 13.89 -2.48 11.11
N SER A 53 12.61 -2.71 11.37
CA SER A 53 12.08 -3.19 12.64
C SER A 53 10.80 -3.99 12.38
N TYR A 54 10.55 -5.01 13.20
CA TYR A 54 9.24 -5.68 13.22
C TYR A 54 8.27 -5.08 14.23
N ALA A 55 8.77 -4.21 15.11
CA ALA A 55 7.98 -3.51 16.10
C ALA A 55 7.55 -2.14 15.57
N VAL A 56 6.24 -1.90 15.57
CA VAL A 56 5.68 -0.54 15.48
C VAL A 56 5.68 0.04 16.88
N THR A 57 6.24 1.21 17.02
CA THR A 57 6.42 1.87 18.31
C THR A 57 5.79 3.26 18.26
N ALA A 58 5.52 3.84 19.41
CA ALA A 58 5.12 5.23 19.53
C ALA A 58 5.98 5.93 20.58
N SER A 59 6.33 7.19 20.31
CA SER A 59 7.27 7.95 21.11
C SER A 59 6.69 9.26 21.62
N TRP A 60 7.15 9.67 22.78
CA TRP A 60 6.89 10.98 23.38
C TRP A 60 8.21 11.71 23.70
N PRO A 61 8.30 13.04 23.51
CA PRO A 61 7.29 13.93 22.92
C PRO A 61 7.22 13.83 21.39
N SER A 62 8.18 13.13 20.78
CA SER A 62 8.19 12.79 19.36
C SER A 62 9.19 11.66 19.12
N SER A 63 9.07 10.99 17.97
CA SER A 63 10.03 9.97 17.53
C SER A 63 11.46 10.53 17.48
N ALA A 64 11.61 11.77 17.01
CA ALA A 64 12.90 12.44 16.92
C ALA A 64 13.52 12.75 18.29
N ALA A 65 12.71 13.18 19.27
CA ALA A 65 13.18 13.47 20.62
C ALA A 65 13.59 12.19 21.36
N ALA A 66 12.80 11.12 21.23
CA ALA A 66 13.12 9.82 21.82
C ALA A 66 14.40 9.23 21.20
N ALA A 67 14.57 9.31 19.87
CA ALA A 67 15.80 8.89 19.18
C ALA A 67 17.05 9.68 19.64
N ALA A 68 16.88 10.94 20.07
CA ALA A 68 17.94 11.75 20.66
C ALA A 68 18.19 11.46 22.15
N GLY A 69 17.50 10.47 22.74
CA GLY A 69 17.60 10.10 24.15
C GLY A 69 16.89 11.07 25.11
N MET A 70 15.98 11.91 24.59
CA MET A 70 15.24 12.92 25.35
C MET A 70 13.74 12.60 25.48
N GLY A 71 13.37 11.32 25.38
CA GLY A 71 11.97 10.90 25.35
C GLY A 71 11.78 9.45 25.76
N TYR A 72 10.59 8.93 25.52
CA TYR A 72 10.21 7.54 25.81
C TYR A 72 9.54 6.93 24.60
N THR A 73 9.82 5.66 24.36
CA THR A 73 9.29 4.87 23.25
C THR A 73 8.59 3.64 23.81
N HIS A 74 7.38 3.39 23.33
CA HIS A 74 6.55 2.25 23.70
C HIS A 74 6.28 1.40 22.46
N THR A 75 6.31 0.07 22.58
CA THR A 75 5.95 -0.84 21.49
C THR A 75 4.44 -0.99 21.44
N LEU A 76 3.82 -0.66 20.31
CA LEU A 76 2.38 -0.79 20.10
C LEU A 76 1.98 -2.19 19.64
N LEU A 77 2.71 -2.72 18.66
CA LEU A 77 2.50 -4.03 18.07
C LEU A 77 3.80 -4.52 17.45
N GLU A 78 3.93 -5.82 17.33
CA GLU A 78 5.09 -6.50 16.76
C GLU A 78 4.60 -7.56 15.79
N PHE A 79 5.19 -7.60 14.60
CA PHE A 79 4.89 -8.60 13.58
C PHE A 79 5.84 -9.78 13.71
N ALA A 80 5.30 -11.00 13.72
CA ALA A 80 6.10 -12.18 13.43
C ALA A 80 6.37 -12.26 11.92
N ILE A 81 7.41 -13.03 11.56
CA ILE A 81 7.63 -13.41 10.16
C ILE A 81 6.38 -14.16 9.67
N ASP A 82 5.99 -13.89 8.43
CA ASP A 82 4.78 -14.37 7.75
C ASP A 82 3.46 -13.74 8.23
N ASP A 83 3.49 -12.81 9.19
CA ASP A 83 2.30 -12.03 9.52
C ASP A 83 1.93 -11.07 8.37
N THR A 84 0.64 -10.97 8.07
CA THR A 84 0.14 -9.94 7.14
C THR A 84 0.19 -8.59 7.83
N ILE A 85 1.00 -7.67 7.31
CA ILE A 85 1.14 -6.31 7.82
C ILE A 85 -0.13 -5.53 7.47
N THR A 86 -0.50 -5.52 6.20
CA THR A 86 -1.71 -4.85 5.71
C THR A 86 -2.10 -5.36 4.31
N VAL A 87 -3.35 -5.11 3.93
CA VAL A 87 -3.85 -5.30 2.56
C VAL A 87 -4.37 -3.95 2.07
N ALA A 88 -3.83 -3.45 0.97
CA ALA A 88 -4.22 -2.17 0.38
C ALA A 88 -4.92 -2.38 -0.96
N LEU A 89 -6.18 -1.95 -1.04
CA LEU A 89 -6.98 -2.00 -2.27
C LEU A 89 -7.04 -0.62 -2.93
N VAL A 90 -6.72 -0.57 -4.22
CA VAL A 90 -6.74 0.63 -5.07
C VAL A 90 -7.75 0.41 -6.21
N PRO A 91 -9.03 0.79 -6.04
CA PRO A 91 -10.07 0.54 -7.03
C PRO A 91 -10.30 1.76 -7.94
N LEU A 92 -9.46 1.94 -8.97
CA LEU A 92 -9.63 2.96 -10.01
C LEU A 92 -10.61 2.45 -11.08
N ILE A 93 -11.87 2.30 -10.71
CA ILE A 93 -12.90 1.58 -11.49
C ILE A 93 -13.43 2.33 -12.74
N ASN A 94 -12.87 3.49 -13.07
CA ASN A 94 -13.23 4.26 -14.27
C ASN A 94 -12.18 5.35 -14.58
N GLU A 95 -12.27 5.89 -15.78
CA GLU A 95 -11.41 6.97 -16.30
C GLU A 95 -11.40 8.22 -15.41
N THR A 96 -12.52 8.55 -14.75
CA THR A 96 -12.58 9.72 -13.86
C THR A 96 -11.68 9.53 -12.64
N LEU A 97 -11.67 8.31 -12.07
CA LEU A 97 -10.78 7.97 -10.97
C LEU A 97 -9.33 7.92 -11.44
N LEU A 98 -9.04 7.28 -12.57
CA LEU A 98 -7.70 7.26 -13.17
C LEU A 98 -7.13 8.68 -13.34
N ALA A 99 -7.92 9.57 -13.95
CA ALA A 99 -7.52 10.97 -14.16
C ALA A 99 -7.31 11.76 -12.86
N MET A 100 -8.12 11.52 -11.82
CA MET A 100 -7.93 12.17 -10.51
C MET A 100 -6.62 11.78 -9.85
N PHE A 101 -6.15 10.56 -10.08
CA PHE A 101 -4.85 10.07 -9.60
C PHE A 101 -3.72 10.30 -10.62
N GLY A 102 -4.00 10.90 -11.77
CA GLY A 102 -3.00 11.19 -12.81
C GLY A 102 -2.49 9.96 -13.55
N VAL A 103 -3.23 8.84 -13.50
CA VAL A 103 -2.93 7.61 -14.24
C VAL A 103 -3.53 7.71 -15.64
N ALA A 104 -2.72 7.53 -16.67
CA ALA A 104 -3.12 7.47 -18.06
C ALA A 104 -2.17 6.49 -18.75
N MET A 105 -2.67 5.42 -19.33
CA MET A 105 -1.80 4.39 -19.91
C MET A 105 -2.30 4.06 -21.31
N ASP A 106 -1.40 4.22 -22.27
CA ASP A 106 -1.61 4.00 -23.69
C ASP A 106 -0.56 3.00 -24.18
N VAL A 107 -1.01 1.84 -24.66
CA VAL A 107 -0.16 0.70 -25.01
C VAL A 107 -0.49 0.17 -26.39
N ASP A 108 0.53 0.06 -27.23
CA ASP A 108 0.45 -0.74 -28.46
C ASP A 108 0.80 -2.20 -28.16
N LEU A 109 -0.12 -3.14 -28.43
CA LEU A 109 0.13 -4.57 -28.40
C LEU A 109 0.28 -5.09 -29.84
N ASN A 110 1.25 -5.98 -30.08
CA ASN A 110 1.47 -6.61 -31.39
C ASN A 110 1.39 -8.14 -31.30
N ASP A 111 0.77 -8.77 -32.30
CA ASP A 111 0.60 -10.23 -32.37
C ASP A 111 1.93 -11.00 -32.46
N ASP A 112 3.05 -10.32 -32.70
CA ASP A 112 4.39 -10.91 -32.70
C ASP A 112 5.01 -11.05 -31.29
N GLY A 113 4.26 -10.69 -30.24
CA GLY A 113 4.70 -10.79 -28.85
C GLY A 113 5.46 -9.56 -28.36
N THR A 114 5.35 -8.42 -29.05
CA THR A 114 5.93 -7.14 -28.60
C THR A 114 4.84 -6.19 -28.09
N PHE A 115 5.23 -5.25 -27.22
CA PHE A 115 4.40 -4.12 -26.85
C PHE A 115 5.20 -2.82 -26.73
N THR A 116 4.52 -1.69 -26.87
CA THR A 116 5.08 -0.35 -26.65
C THR A 116 4.21 0.39 -25.64
N ILE A 117 4.80 0.92 -24.58
CA ILE A 117 4.16 1.94 -23.74
C ILE A 117 4.43 3.29 -24.40
N ASN A 118 3.38 3.96 -24.85
CA ASN A 118 3.47 5.16 -25.65
C ASN A 118 3.84 6.39 -24.82
N ASP A 119 4.53 7.34 -25.47
CA ASP A 119 4.92 8.60 -24.85
C ASP A 119 3.69 9.37 -24.33
N GLY A 120 3.79 9.88 -23.09
CA GLY A 120 2.67 10.53 -22.41
C GLY A 120 1.92 9.62 -21.44
N SER A 121 2.21 8.31 -21.46
CA SER A 121 1.73 7.37 -20.44
C SER A 121 2.32 7.67 -19.07
N THR A 122 1.56 7.34 -18.04
CA THR A 122 1.90 7.44 -16.63
C THR A 122 1.45 6.18 -15.89
N TYR A 123 2.32 5.70 -14.99
CA TYR A 123 2.09 4.45 -14.26
C TYR A 123 2.20 4.70 -12.76
N PRO A 124 1.21 4.28 -11.95
CA PRO A 124 1.31 4.43 -10.50
C PRO A 124 2.37 3.45 -9.95
N THR A 125 3.26 3.98 -9.13
CA THR A 125 4.22 3.21 -8.34
C THR A 125 4.24 3.75 -6.90
N THR A 126 5.07 3.18 -6.05
CA THR A 126 5.27 3.66 -4.68
C THR A 126 6.68 4.17 -4.52
N GLU A 127 6.81 5.27 -3.78
CA GLU A 127 8.08 5.74 -3.26
C GLU A 127 8.02 5.70 -1.74
N THR A 128 9.15 5.35 -1.12
CA THR A 128 9.26 5.36 0.33
C THR A 128 10.34 6.36 0.73
N GLU A 129 9.94 7.35 1.53
CA GLU A 129 10.86 8.31 2.15
C GLU A 129 10.67 8.26 3.66
N ASN A 130 11.76 8.10 4.41
CA ASN A 130 11.74 8.06 5.88
C ASN A 130 10.71 7.06 6.46
N CYS A 131 10.70 5.83 5.94
CA CYS A 131 9.75 4.77 6.31
C CYS A 131 8.27 5.21 6.23
N SER A 132 7.94 6.08 5.28
CA SER A 132 6.56 6.41 4.89
C SER A 132 6.41 6.17 3.39
N THR A 133 5.52 5.25 3.04
CA THR A 133 5.27 4.85 1.65
C THR A 133 4.12 5.67 1.08
N TYR A 134 4.33 6.30 -0.07
CA TYR A 134 3.32 7.09 -0.77
C TYR A 134 3.29 6.72 -2.26
N ALA A 135 2.12 6.91 -2.88
CA ALA A 135 1.97 6.67 -4.30
C ALA A 135 2.55 7.83 -5.12
N THR A 136 3.31 7.50 -6.16
CA THR A 136 3.75 8.43 -7.19
C THR A 136 3.32 7.94 -8.56
N VAL A 137 3.16 8.86 -9.52
CA VAL A 137 2.65 8.52 -10.85
C VAL A 137 3.58 9.13 -11.90
N PRO A 138 4.79 8.56 -12.07
CA PRO A 138 5.75 9.03 -13.06
C PRO A 138 5.26 8.81 -14.49
N SER A 139 5.80 9.61 -15.42
CA SER A 139 5.70 9.32 -16.85
C SER A 139 6.56 8.11 -17.20
N VAL A 140 6.01 7.24 -18.04
CA VAL A 140 6.65 6.00 -18.49
C VAL A 140 6.55 5.88 -20.00
N ALA A 141 7.56 5.28 -20.61
CA ALA A 141 7.57 4.87 -22.00
C ALA A 141 8.63 3.78 -22.18
N GLU A 142 8.29 2.69 -22.85
CA GLU A 142 9.23 1.59 -23.11
C GLU A 142 8.76 0.70 -24.26
N ASN A 143 9.67 -0.15 -24.72
CA ASN A 143 9.32 -1.30 -25.55
C ASN A 143 9.59 -2.57 -24.75
N GLY A 144 8.66 -3.52 -24.77
CA GLY A 144 8.76 -4.78 -24.05
C GLY A 144 8.26 -5.97 -24.86
N THR A 145 8.25 -7.14 -24.23
CA THR A 145 7.78 -8.37 -24.86
C THR A 145 6.80 -9.12 -23.97
N TRP A 146 5.77 -9.68 -24.58
CA TRP A 146 4.76 -10.50 -23.94
C TRP A 146 4.70 -11.90 -24.58
N THR A 147 4.11 -12.83 -23.85
CA THR A 147 3.95 -14.23 -24.25
C THR A 147 2.52 -14.68 -23.95
N SER A 148 2.03 -15.68 -24.67
CA SER A 148 0.75 -16.32 -24.39
C SER A 148 0.81 -17.83 -24.46
N THR A 149 -0.19 -18.45 -23.84
CA THR A 149 -0.51 -19.87 -23.97
C THR A 149 -1.81 -20.03 -24.79
N PRO A 150 -2.13 -21.23 -25.29
CA PRO A 150 -3.42 -21.49 -25.88
C PRO A 150 -4.57 -21.17 -24.90
N GLY A 151 -5.61 -20.52 -25.41
CA GLY A 151 -6.81 -20.16 -24.67
C GLY A 151 -8.07 -20.90 -25.13
N PHE A 152 -9.22 -20.39 -24.72
CA PHE A 152 -10.54 -20.90 -25.09
C PHE A 152 -11.54 -19.76 -25.37
N THR A 153 -12.46 -20.00 -26.30
CA THR A 153 -13.65 -19.18 -26.49
C THR A 153 -14.66 -19.48 -25.38
N HIS A 154 -15.25 -18.44 -24.78
CA HIS A 154 -16.23 -18.64 -23.73
C HIS A 154 -17.48 -19.36 -24.27
N PRO A 155 -18.01 -20.37 -23.54
CA PRO A 155 -19.17 -21.12 -24.01
C PRO A 155 -20.46 -20.30 -24.01
N ASP A 156 -20.52 -19.30 -23.13
CA ASP A 156 -21.68 -18.40 -22.96
C ASP A 156 -21.53 -17.09 -23.77
N ASP A 157 -20.34 -16.82 -24.30
CA ASP A 157 -20.07 -15.68 -25.18
C ASP A 157 -19.05 -16.05 -26.27
N ALA A 158 -19.55 -16.20 -27.51
CA ALA A 158 -18.70 -16.54 -28.65
C ALA A 158 -17.74 -15.42 -29.04
N ASN A 159 -18.00 -14.19 -28.59
CA ASN A 159 -17.17 -13.03 -28.86
C ASN A 159 -16.10 -12.79 -27.80
N ALA A 160 -16.05 -13.59 -26.72
CA ALA A 160 -15.03 -13.49 -25.69
C ALA A 160 -14.03 -14.65 -25.80
N TYR A 161 -12.74 -14.34 -25.68
CA TYR A 161 -11.64 -15.32 -25.69
C TYR A 161 -10.70 -15.07 -24.51
N SER A 162 -10.43 -16.10 -23.70
CA SER A 162 -9.45 -16.02 -22.62
C SER A 162 -8.24 -16.88 -22.91
N MET A 163 -7.05 -16.34 -22.68
CA MET A 163 -5.78 -17.06 -22.78
C MET A 163 -4.83 -16.66 -21.64
N GLY A 164 -3.86 -17.52 -21.35
CA GLY A 164 -2.76 -17.11 -20.50
C GLY A 164 -1.96 -16.00 -21.19
N TRP A 165 -1.53 -15.02 -20.41
CA TRP A 165 -0.78 -13.88 -20.90
C TRP A 165 0.29 -13.50 -19.88
N GLY A 166 1.49 -13.18 -20.37
CA GLY A 166 2.64 -12.93 -19.50
C GLY A 166 3.59 -11.90 -20.08
N ILE A 167 4.13 -11.04 -19.22
CA ILE A 167 5.17 -10.07 -19.57
C ILE A 167 6.54 -10.71 -19.34
N SER A 168 7.33 -10.81 -20.40
CA SER A 168 8.65 -11.47 -20.39
C SER A 168 9.83 -10.51 -20.38
N LEU A 169 9.61 -9.27 -20.81
CA LEU A 169 10.58 -8.18 -20.71
C LEU A 169 9.84 -6.87 -20.52
N SER A 170 10.09 -6.22 -19.39
CA SER A 170 9.61 -4.88 -19.07
C SER A 170 10.49 -4.30 -17.97
N SER A 171 10.66 -2.98 -18.00
CA SER A 171 11.26 -2.18 -16.94
C SER A 171 10.23 -1.38 -16.13
N VAL A 172 8.98 -1.34 -16.60
CA VAL A 172 7.85 -0.64 -15.97
C VAL A 172 6.93 -1.60 -15.23
N PHE A 173 6.56 -2.71 -15.87
CA PHE A 173 5.64 -3.72 -15.36
C PHE A 173 6.37 -4.90 -14.72
N ALA A 174 5.67 -5.54 -13.77
CA ALA A 174 6.07 -6.83 -13.24
C ALA A 174 6.19 -7.88 -14.36
N GLN A 175 7.17 -8.77 -14.24
CA GLN A 175 7.31 -9.91 -15.13
C GLN A 175 6.54 -11.10 -14.58
N PHE A 176 5.81 -11.79 -15.44
CA PHE A 176 5.00 -12.95 -15.05
C PHE A 176 4.75 -13.84 -16.26
N SER A 177 4.49 -15.13 -16.00
CA SER A 177 4.32 -16.12 -17.05
C SER A 177 2.86 -16.24 -17.51
N ALA A 178 2.67 -16.60 -18.77
CA ALA A 178 1.33 -16.93 -19.28
C ALA A 178 0.84 -18.27 -18.71
N ALA A 179 -0.25 -18.27 -17.95
CA ALA A 179 -0.79 -19.50 -17.34
C ALA A 179 -1.43 -20.44 -18.37
N ASP A 180 -1.34 -21.75 -18.20
CA ASP A 180 -2.12 -22.70 -19.02
C ASP A 180 -3.56 -22.78 -18.50
N LEU A 181 -4.47 -22.03 -19.13
CA LEU A 181 -5.89 -22.01 -18.75
C LEU A 181 -6.70 -23.21 -19.25
N VAL A 182 -6.13 -24.03 -20.15
CA VAL A 182 -6.86 -25.13 -20.80
C VAL A 182 -6.58 -26.45 -20.09
N ASN A 183 -5.33 -26.72 -19.74
CA ASN A 183 -4.91 -27.98 -19.11
C ASN A 183 -4.38 -27.80 -17.69
N GLY A 184 -4.00 -26.57 -17.31
CA GLY A 184 -3.46 -26.27 -15.99
C GLY A 184 -4.56 -26.00 -14.95
N GLN A 185 -4.18 -26.14 -13.68
CA GLN A 185 -5.04 -25.90 -12.52
C GLN A 185 -4.39 -24.86 -11.60
N TYR A 186 -5.12 -23.77 -11.32
CA TYR A 186 -4.72 -22.75 -10.34
C TYR A 186 -4.46 -23.36 -8.94
N GLY A 187 -3.38 -22.91 -8.29
CA GLY A 187 -2.87 -23.44 -7.02
C GLY A 187 -2.16 -24.79 -7.13
N VAL A 188 -2.01 -25.34 -8.34
CA VAL A 188 -1.26 -26.58 -8.61
C VAL A 188 -0.16 -26.33 -9.63
N ASP A 189 -0.51 -25.76 -10.78
CA ASP A 189 0.42 -25.48 -11.88
C ASP A 189 0.91 -24.02 -11.91
N TYR A 190 0.10 -23.10 -11.39
CA TYR A 190 0.37 -21.67 -11.30
C TYR A 190 -0.34 -21.04 -10.09
N GLY A 191 0.17 -19.90 -9.61
CA GLY A 191 -0.28 -19.22 -8.38
C GLY A 191 0.60 -19.51 -7.17
N VAL A 192 0.30 -18.87 -6.04
CA VAL A 192 1.11 -18.91 -4.81
C VAL A 192 1.45 -20.34 -4.38
N GLY A 193 2.73 -20.63 -4.14
CA GLY A 193 3.23 -21.93 -3.71
C GLY A 193 3.47 -22.94 -4.84
N THR A 194 3.44 -22.52 -6.11
CA THR A 194 3.71 -23.36 -7.29
C THR A 194 5.04 -22.97 -7.97
N ASP A 195 5.49 -23.72 -8.99
CA ASP A 195 6.69 -23.35 -9.76
C ASP A 195 6.47 -22.08 -10.62
N MET A 196 5.22 -21.64 -10.81
CA MET A 196 4.82 -20.44 -11.55
C MET A 196 3.96 -19.55 -10.66
N GLU A 197 4.57 -19.00 -9.61
CA GLU A 197 3.86 -18.10 -8.68
C GLU A 197 3.45 -16.78 -9.35
N ASN A 198 4.30 -16.23 -10.22
CA ASN A 198 4.00 -15.03 -11.00
C ASN A 198 3.32 -15.43 -12.32
N TRP A 199 2.05 -15.09 -12.48
CA TRP A 199 1.27 -15.51 -13.64
C TRP A 199 0.23 -14.47 -14.07
N GLY A 200 -0.25 -14.59 -15.31
CA GLY A 200 -1.32 -13.74 -15.81
C GLY A 200 -2.18 -14.40 -16.88
N MET A 201 -3.26 -13.70 -17.20
CA MET A 201 -4.21 -14.01 -18.26
C MET A 201 -4.79 -12.73 -18.86
N VAL A 202 -5.31 -12.87 -20.07
CA VAL A 202 -6.09 -11.84 -20.73
C VAL A 202 -7.39 -12.44 -21.23
N THR A 203 -8.47 -11.69 -21.06
CA THR A 203 -9.74 -11.90 -21.75
C THR A 203 -9.90 -10.78 -22.77
N ILE A 204 -10.18 -11.17 -24.01
CA ILE A 204 -10.33 -10.28 -25.14
C ILE A 204 -11.78 -10.40 -25.61
N ASP A 205 -12.47 -9.27 -25.68
CA ASP A 205 -13.76 -9.17 -26.32
C ASP A 205 -13.60 -8.73 -27.78
N TYR A 206 -14.44 -9.27 -28.65
CA TYR A 206 -14.41 -9.02 -30.08
C TYR A 206 -15.78 -8.56 -30.60
N GLU A 207 -15.79 -7.81 -31.70
CA GLU A 207 -17.02 -7.49 -32.44
C GLU A 207 -17.63 -8.75 -33.10
N ASP A 208 -16.80 -9.77 -33.35
CA ASP A 208 -17.16 -10.94 -34.13
C ASP A 208 -16.64 -12.25 -33.52
N ALA A 209 -17.38 -13.34 -33.76
CA ALA A 209 -17.05 -14.67 -33.25
C ALA A 209 -15.87 -15.34 -33.98
N ASP A 210 -15.37 -14.74 -35.07
CA ASP A 210 -14.14 -15.19 -35.74
C ASP A 210 -12.87 -14.55 -35.11
N HIS A 211 -13.05 -13.68 -34.10
CA HIS A 211 -12.02 -13.02 -33.28
C HIS A 211 -11.08 -12.12 -34.09
N THR A 212 -11.62 -11.39 -35.06
CA THR A 212 -10.83 -10.59 -35.99
C THR A 212 -10.68 -9.12 -35.63
N LEU A 213 -11.60 -8.57 -34.83
CA LEU A 213 -11.57 -7.17 -34.40
C LEU A 213 -11.82 -7.07 -32.89
N PRO A 214 -10.78 -6.83 -32.09
CA PRO A 214 -10.92 -6.75 -30.65
C PRO A 214 -11.54 -5.40 -30.24
N THR A 215 -12.23 -5.36 -29.11
CA THR A 215 -12.92 -4.16 -28.59
C THR A 215 -12.45 -3.78 -27.20
N ASP A 216 -12.31 -4.77 -26.32
CA ASP A 216 -11.99 -4.58 -24.92
C ASP A 216 -11.00 -5.65 -24.47
N LEU A 217 -10.13 -5.29 -23.53
CA LEU A 217 -9.28 -6.24 -22.81
C LEU A 217 -9.57 -6.17 -21.32
N GLU A 218 -9.64 -7.34 -20.71
CA GLU A 218 -9.49 -7.52 -19.27
C GLU A 218 -8.20 -8.31 -19.03
N ILE A 219 -7.22 -7.68 -18.37
CA ILE A 219 -5.95 -8.33 -18.04
C ILE A 219 -5.89 -8.53 -16.53
N TYR A 220 -5.73 -9.78 -16.12
CA TYR A 220 -5.44 -10.16 -14.75
C TYR A 220 -4.02 -10.69 -14.63
N TRP A 221 -3.29 -10.26 -13.61
CA TRP A 221 -2.03 -10.88 -13.23
C TRP A 221 -1.78 -10.81 -11.73
N GLU A 222 -0.96 -11.76 -11.27
CA GLU A 222 -0.46 -11.84 -9.91
C GLU A 222 1.06 -11.95 -9.95
N ALA A 223 1.73 -11.10 -9.19
CA ALA A 223 3.19 -11.14 -9.03
C ALA A 223 3.60 -10.92 -7.59
N HIS A 224 4.69 -11.56 -7.19
CA HIS A 224 5.31 -11.51 -5.88
C HIS A 224 6.70 -10.90 -6.00
N ASP A 225 7.21 -10.28 -4.94
CA ASP A 225 8.59 -9.82 -4.94
C ASP A 225 9.56 -10.98 -5.17
N GLY A 226 10.54 -10.73 -6.02
CA GLY A 226 11.53 -11.74 -6.39
C GLY A 226 12.17 -11.48 -7.74
N THR A 227 13.30 -12.14 -7.97
CA THR A 227 14.05 -12.03 -9.23
C THR A 227 13.25 -12.46 -10.46
N ALA A 228 12.26 -13.35 -10.29
CA ALA A 228 11.40 -13.81 -11.37
C ALA A 228 10.37 -12.77 -11.83
N SER A 229 9.92 -11.87 -10.94
CA SER A 229 9.03 -10.76 -11.28
C SER A 229 9.78 -9.46 -11.59
N GLY A 230 11.02 -9.35 -11.14
CA GLY A 230 11.78 -8.10 -11.17
C GLY A 230 11.32 -7.08 -10.12
N LEU A 231 10.46 -7.49 -9.18
CA LEU A 231 9.94 -6.64 -8.11
C LEU A 231 10.68 -6.90 -6.79
N GLY A 232 10.82 -5.85 -5.97
CA GLY A 232 11.25 -5.95 -4.58
C GLY A 232 12.61 -6.62 -4.35
N VAL A 233 13.50 -6.61 -5.36
CA VAL A 233 14.86 -7.15 -5.26
C VAL A 233 15.94 -6.13 -5.63
N ASN A 234 17.11 -6.25 -4.99
CA ASN A 234 18.29 -5.46 -5.33
C ASN A 234 19.09 -6.08 -6.49
N GLU A 235 20.20 -5.44 -6.89
CA GLU A 235 21.06 -5.90 -8.00
C GLU A 235 21.67 -7.30 -7.76
N ASP A 236 21.81 -7.72 -6.49
CA ASP A 236 22.30 -9.04 -6.10
C ASP A 236 21.18 -10.10 -6.06
N GLY A 237 19.93 -9.69 -6.32
CA GLY A 237 18.74 -10.55 -6.31
C GLY A 237 18.19 -10.86 -4.92
N GLN A 238 18.61 -10.12 -3.90
CA GLN A 238 18.10 -10.22 -2.52
C GLN A 238 16.85 -9.36 -2.36
N LEU A 239 15.91 -9.78 -1.51
CA LEU A 239 14.72 -8.99 -1.25
C LEU A 239 15.08 -7.70 -0.49
N ASN A 240 14.54 -6.58 -0.97
CA ASN A 240 14.80 -5.25 -0.41
C ASN A 240 13.53 -4.40 -0.21
N GLY A 241 12.34 -4.98 -0.42
CA GLY A 241 11.06 -4.34 -0.16
C GLY A 241 10.82 -4.09 1.33
N PHE A 242 10.31 -2.92 1.67
CA PHE A 242 9.86 -2.60 3.02
C PHE A 242 8.64 -1.69 2.98
N THR A 243 7.75 -1.89 3.94
CA THR A 243 6.52 -1.13 4.09
C THR A 243 6.71 -0.14 5.20
N GLY A 244 6.56 1.14 4.86
CA GLY A 244 6.53 2.20 5.85
C GLY A 244 5.22 2.15 6.63
N VAL A 245 5.30 2.03 7.95
CA VAL A 245 4.14 2.07 8.85
C VAL A 245 4.18 3.37 9.66
N PRO A 246 3.57 4.47 9.15
CA PRO A 246 3.50 5.76 9.84
C PRO A 246 2.23 5.91 10.71
N VAL A 247 1.41 4.85 10.78
CA VAL A 247 0.14 4.82 11.51
C VAL A 247 -0.02 3.48 12.19
N SER A 248 -0.72 3.46 13.32
CA SER A 248 -1.10 2.24 14.01
C SER A 248 -2.63 2.20 14.18
N PRO A 249 -3.25 1.02 14.26
CA PRO A 249 -4.63 0.90 14.68
C PRO A 249 -4.84 1.62 16.01
N GLY A 250 -5.77 2.57 16.00
CA GLY A 250 -6.24 3.26 17.17
C GLY A 250 -7.74 3.10 17.34
N ASP A 251 -8.21 3.43 18.54
CA ASP A 251 -9.59 3.22 18.93
C ASP A 251 -10.20 4.50 19.50
N THR A 252 -11.39 4.83 19.02
CA THR A 252 -12.15 6.03 19.38
C THR A 252 -13.32 5.76 20.31
N VAL A 253 -13.65 4.49 20.59
CA VAL A 253 -14.84 4.12 21.37
C VAL A 253 -14.52 3.42 22.68
N THR A 254 -13.31 2.86 22.87
CA THR A 254 -12.95 2.20 24.14
C THR A 254 -13.18 3.08 25.36
N ILE A 255 -12.64 4.31 25.40
CA ILE A 255 -12.84 5.21 26.56
C ILE A 255 -14.33 5.44 26.82
N SER A 256 -15.09 5.85 25.82
CA SER A 256 -16.52 6.16 25.94
C SER A 256 -17.31 4.96 26.46
N ASN A 257 -17.02 3.76 25.97
CA ASN A 257 -17.70 2.53 26.38
C ASN A 257 -17.30 2.10 27.80
N THR A 258 -16.01 2.22 28.14
CA THR A 258 -15.50 1.96 29.48
C THR A 258 -16.06 2.94 30.52
N GLU A 259 -16.15 4.22 30.19
CA GLU A 259 -16.80 5.24 31.03
C GLU A 259 -18.25 4.85 31.31
N MET A 260 -19.01 4.51 30.26
CA MET A 260 -20.40 4.07 30.40
C MET A 260 -20.54 2.80 31.25
N TYR A 261 -19.65 1.83 31.07
CA TYR A 261 -19.59 0.60 31.88
C TYR A 261 -19.35 0.91 33.36
N LEU A 262 -18.33 1.73 33.66
CA LEU A 262 -17.98 2.14 35.01
C LEU A 262 -19.11 2.95 35.67
N MET A 263 -19.75 3.86 34.94
CA MET A 263 -20.88 4.62 35.43
C MET A 263 -22.07 3.70 35.79
N TYR A 264 -22.27 2.62 35.04
CA TYR A 264 -23.37 1.68 35.27
C TYR A 264 -23.10 0.65 36.39
N LEU A 265 -21.91 0.03 36.41
CA LEU A 265 -21.58 -1.05 37.36
C LEU A 265 -20.87 -0.58 38.63
N HIS A 266 -20.11 0.52 38.54
CA HIS A 266 -19.33 1.08 39.64
C HIS A 266 -19.61 2.59 39.82
N PRO A 267 -20.88 3.01 39.99
CA PRO A 267 -21.22 4.42 40.14
C PRO A 267 -20.61 5.05 41.40
N ASP A 268 -20.16 4.24 42.36
CA ASP A 268 -19.60 4.61 43.64
C ASP A 268 -18.11 4.99 43.60
N THR A 269 -17.39 4.66 42.52
CA THR A 269 -15.92 4.80 42.48
C THR A 269 -15.44 6.12 41.85
N MET A 270 -16.33 6.90 41.22
CA MET A 270 -16.00 8.09 40.40
C MET A 270 -14.98 7.83 39.27
N LEU A 271 -14.57 6.58 39.03
CA LEU A 271 -13.57 6.22 38.01
C LEU A 271 -14.04 6.61 36.60
N TRP A 272 -15.34 6.46 36.32
CA TRP A 272 -15.93 6.88 35.05
C TRP A 272 -15.68 8.36 34.75
N TYR A 273 -15.81 9.21 35.77
CA TYR A 273 -15.61 10.65 35.64
C TYR A 273 -14.14 10.96 35.36
N ASN A 274 -13.21 10.36 36.10
CA ASN A 274 -11.77 10.58 35.89
C ASN A 274 -11.27 10.05 34.54
N LEU A 275 -11.93 9.03 33.99
CA LEU A 275 -11.57 8.42 32.71
C LEU A 275 -11.98 9.26 31.49
N GLY A 276 -13.20 9.82 31.51
CA GLY A 276 -13.76 10.58 30.38
C GLY A 276 -13.56 12.09 30.46
N TRP A 277 -13.27 12.63 31.65
CA TRP A 277 -13.11 14.07 31.84
C TRP A 277 -11.79 14.57 31.25
N THR A 278 -11.89 15.47 30.28
CA THR A 278 -10.73 16.14 29.63
C THR A 278 -10.43 17.51 30.22
N GLY A 279 -11.16 17.90 31.27
CA GLY A 279 -11.09 19.26 31.78
C GLY A 279 -11.97 20.26 31.03
N SER A 280 -12.56 19.84 29.92
CA SER A 280 -13.38 20.67 29.05
C SER A 280 -14.72 20.00 28.77
N ASP A 281 -15.68 20.79 28.29
CA ASP A 281 -16.94 20.27 27.75
C ASP A 281 -16.75 19.62 26.36
N ASP A 282 -15.53 19.64 25.81
CA ASP A 282 -15.23 19.05 24.50
C ASP A 282 -15.03 17.53 24.61
N PRO A 283 -15.62 16.76 23.69
CA PRO A 283 -15.47 15.31 23.68
C PRO A 283 -14.02 14.90 23.40
N PHE A 284 -13.65 13.74 23.92
CA PHE A 284 -12.36 13.10 23.67
C PHE A 284 -12.10 12.97 22.15
N SER A 285 -11.06 13.64 21.65
CA SER A 285 -10.82 13.81 20.20
C SER A 285 -9.60 13.04 19.68
N ILE A 286 -8.81 12.45 20.58
CA ILE A 286 -7.56 11.76 20.26
C ILE A 286 -7.80 10.25 20.45
N PRO A 287 -7.47 9.39 19.47
CA PRO A 287 -7.68 7.95 19.59
C PRO A 287 -6.72 7.31 20.62
N ILE A 288 -7.10 6.15 21.15
CA ILE A 288 -6.20 5.29 21.92
C ILE A 288 -5.37 4.46 20.93
N LEU A 289 -4.04 4.51 21.02
CA LEU A 289 -3.17 3.63 20.23
C LEU A 289 -3.13 2.22 20.84
N GLY A 290 -3.15 1.20 19.98
CA GLY A 290 -3.13 -0.20 20.43
C GLY A 290 -4.47 -0.69 21.00
N GLY A 291 -5.52 0.16 20.97
CA GLY A 291 -6.87 -0.26 21.29
C GLY A 291 -7.40 -1.22 20.24
N THR A 292 -7.98 -2.34 20.68
CA THR A 292 -8.54 -3.37 19.80
C THR A 292 -9.97 -3.05 19.35
N GLY A 293 -10.51 -1.89 19.71
CA GLY A 293 -11.93 -1.62 19.61
C GLY A 293 -12.66 -2.30 20.77
N HIS A 294 -13.75 -1.71 21.24
CA HIS A 294 -14.52 -2.35 22.32
C HIS A 294 -15.81 -2.97 21.77
N THR A 295 -15.88 -4.30 21.76
CA THR A 295 -17.17 -5.00 21.56
C THR A 295 -17.90 -5.10 22.90
N ILE A 296 -18.94 -4.30 23.12
CA ILE A 296 -19.98 -4.64 24.09
C ILE A 296 -21.30 -4.53 23.39
N ASP A 297 -22.08 -5.60 23.46
CA ASP A 297 -23.49 -5.66 23.10
C ASP A 297 -23.80 -5.99 21.62
N PRO A 298 -23.99 -7.29 21.28
CA PRO A 298 -24.51 -7.69 19.97
C PRO A 298 -25.94 -7.19 19.70
N ASP A 299 -26.66 -6.70 20.71
CA ASP A 299 -27.98 -6.08 20.58
C ASP A 299 -27.91 -4.55 20.35
N ASN A 300 -26.71 -3.95 20.33
CA ASN A 300 -26.50 -2.53 20.05
C ASN A 300 -25.67 -2.32 18.75
N PRO A 301 -26.29 -1.86 17.65
CA PRO A 301 -25.60 -1.67 16.37
C PRO A 301 -24.54 -0.57 16.37
N ASP A 302 -24.44 0.25 17.42
CA ASP A 302 -23.42 1.31 17.54
C ASP A 302 -22.06 0.80 18.04
N THR A 303 -21.96 -0.47 18.47
CA THR A 303 -20.75 -1.04 19.10
C THR A 303 -20.00 -2.04 18.22
N TYR A 304 -20.49 -2.27 17.00
CA TYR A 304 -19.84 -3.10 16.00
C TYR A 304 -20.06 -2.54 14.59
N THR A 305 -19.15 -2.88 13.68
CA THR A 305 -19.34 -2.68 12.24
C THR A 305 -19.43 -4.05 11.57
N ILE A 306 -20.14 -4.14 10.44
CA ILE A 306 -20.19 -5.38 9.65
C ILE A 306 -19.28 -5.18 8.45
N ASN A 307 -18.31 -6.07 8.27
CA ASN A 307 -17.49 -6.10 7.07
C ASN A 307 -18.43 -6.33 5.86
N PRO A 308 -18.51 -5.38 4.92
CA PRO A 308 -19.46 -5.47 3.81
C PRO A 308 -19.13 -6.59 2.80
N LEU A 309 -17.91 -7.14 2.84
CA LEU A 309 -17.45 -8.20 1.95
C LEU A 309 -17.62 -9.60 2.58
N THR A 310 -17.21 -9.77 3.84
CA THR A 310 -17.21 -11.09 4.50
C THR A 310 -18.46 -11.33 5.35
N GLY A 311 -19.15 -10.27 5.75
CA GLY A 311 -20.26 -10.34 6.71
C GLY A 311 -19.80 -10.50 8.17
N ASP A 312 -18.49 -10.45 8.44
CA ASP A 312 -17.95 -10.56 9.79
C ASP A 312 -18.29 -9.33 10.63
N THR A 313 -18.51 -9.56 11.93
CA THR A 313 -18.71 -8.49 12.91
C THR A 313 -17.36 -8.01 13.43
N LEU A 314 -17.01 -6.76 13.14
CA LEU A 314 -15.77 -6.11 13.56
C LEU A 314 -16.06 -5.14 14.72
N PRO A 315 -15.10 -4.92 15.63
CA PRO A 315 -15.20 -3.85 16.62
C PRO A 315 -15.45 -2.50 15.94
N ALA A 316 -16.38 -1.69 16.47
CA ALA A 316 -16.55 -0.32 16.00
C ALA A 316 -15.40 0.58 16.47
N GLY A 317 -15.20 1.71 15.79
CA GLY A 317 -14.31 2.79 16.26
C GLY A 317 -12.81 2.59 16.00
N ILE A 318 -12.41 1.54 15.28
CA ILE A 318 -11.04 1.36 14.82
C ILE A 318 -10.71 2.37 13.71
N VAL A 319 -9.62 3.10 13.87
CA VAL A 319 -9.10 4.10 12.93
C VAL A 319 -7.60 3.91 12.74
N ALA A 320 -7.05 4.33 11.60
CA ALA A 320 -5.60 4.48 11.46
C ALA A 320 -5.16 5.81 12.07
N ALA A 321 -4.28 5.76 13.08
CA ALA A 321 -3.86 6.93 13.84
C ALA A 321 -2.34 7.12 13.79
N ASN A 322 -1.89 8.37 13.62
CA ASN A 322 -0.48 8.75 13.73
C ASN A 322 -0.12 9.33 15.10
N HIS A 323 -1.13 9.73 15.89
CA HIS A 323 -0.98 10.19 17.26
C HIS A 323 -2.09 9.60 18.11
N GLY A 324 -1.80 9.33 19.37
CA GLY A 324 -2.83 8.90 20.28
C GLY A 324 -2.39 8.71 21.72
N TYR A 325 -3.35 8.41 22.57
CA TYR A 325 -3.10 8.08 23.97
C TYR A 325 -2.73 6.61 24.13
N LEU A 326 -1.83 6.31 25.05
CA LEU A 326 -1.67 4.96 25.59
C LEU A 326 -2.59 4.81 26.79
N PHE A 327 -3.45 3.80 26.74
CA PHE A 327 -4.46 3.49 27.73
C PHE A 327 -4.44 2.01 28.07
N ASP A 328 -4.26 1.67 29.33
CA ASP A 328 -4.27 0.29 29.83
C ASP A 328 -5.29 0.16 30.97
N PRO A 329 -6.49 -0.37 30.70
CA PRO A 329 -7.51 -0.53 31.72
C PRO A 329 -7.35 -1.80 32.55
N ALA A 330 -6.52 -2.77 32.15
CA ALA A 330 -6.53 -4.14 32.67
C ALA A 330 -5.21 -4.62 33.28
N GLY A 331 -4.13 -3.87 33.10
CA GLY A 331 -2.88 -4.10 33.81
C GLY A 331 -2.23 -5.45 33.50
N GLY A 332 -1.36 -5.88 34.42
CA GLY A 332 -0.58 -7.10 34.26
C GLY A 332 -1.34 -8.39 34.60
N ASP A 333 -2.36 -8.30 35.45
CA ASP A 333 -3.17 -9.45 35.88
C ASP A 333 -4.42 -9.70 35.01
N GLY A 334 -4.72 -8.77 34.10
CA GLY A 334 -5.85 -8.83 33.17
C GLY A 334 -7.20 -8.52 33.80
N VAL A 335 -7.23 -8.01 35.04
CA VAL A 335 -8.43 -7.58 35.75
C VAL A 335 -8.59 -6.07 35.59
N PRO A 336 -9.66 -5.59 34.94
CA PRO A 336 -9.83 -4.16 34.78
C PRO A 336 -10.01 -3.39 36.09
N PHE A 337 -9.30 -2.28 36.20
CA PHE A 337 -9.41 -1.31 37.30
C PHE A 337 -9.11 -1.92 38.68
N SER A 338 -8.17 -2.85 38.73
CA SER A 338 -7.83 -3.59 39.94
C SER A 338 -6.82 -2.84 40.83
N GLY A 339 -6.17 -1.81 40.28
CA GLY A 339 -5.17 -0.98 40.97
C GLY A 339 -3.75 -1.53 40.89
N ASP A 340 -3.53 -2.58 40.09
CA ASP A 340 -2.23 -3.15 39.76
C ASP A 340 -1.64 -2.55 38.46
N GLU A 341 -2.41 -1.75 37.74
CA GLU A 341 -2.01 -1.10 36.49
C GLU A 341 -0.90 -0.08 36.77
N ALA A 342 0.13 -0.05 35.92
CA ALA A 342 1.25 0.88 36.09
C ALA A 342 0.81 2.36 36.17
N LEU A 343 -0.38 2.66 35.64
CA LEU A 343 -0.96 3.99 35.53
C LEU A 343 -1.86 4.36 36.71
N ALA A 344 -2.38 3.41 37.49
CA ALA A 344 -3.48 3.59 38.44
C ALA A 344 -3.43 4.82 39.38
N PRO A 345 -2.28 5.20 40.00
CA PRO A 345 -2.23 6.40 40.85
C PRO A 345 -2.22 7.72 40.06
N THR A 346 -1.81 7.68 38.80
CA THR A 346 -1.74 8.83 37.89
C THR A 346 -2.94 8.92 36.94
N GLY A 347 -3.82 7.91 36.95
CA GLY A 347 -4.95 7.75 36.03
C GLY A 347 -4.91 6.41 35.28
N TYR A 348 -5.52 6.34 34.09
CA TYR A 348 -5.41 5.16 33.21
C TYR A 348 -4.67 5.48 31.90
N PHE A 349 -4.04 6.65 31.87
CA PHE A 349 -3.27 7.17 30.75
C PHE A 349 -1.80 7.25 31.15
N PHE A 350 -0.90 7.16 30.18
CA PHE A 350 0.47 7.61 30.38
C PHE A 350 0.45 9.12 30.64
N THR A 351 0.88 9.53 31.83
CA THR A 351 0.98 10.94 32.22
C THR A 351 2.43 11.36 32.46
N TYR A 352 2.66 12.68 32.54
CA TYR A 352 3.99 13.21 32.82
C TYR A 352 4.51 12.76 34.20
N ASN A 353 3.68 12.83 35.25
CA ASN A 353 4.08 12.43 36.60
C ASN A 353 4.52 10.95 36.66
N PHE A 354 3.80 10.05 35.97
CA PHE A 354 4.21 8.65 35.88
C PHE A 354 5.54 8.50 35.15
N MET A 355 5.70 9.20 34.03
CA MET A 355 6.92 9.19 33.23
C MET A 355 8.14 9.68 34.01
N GLU A 356 7.99 10.74 34.81
CA GLU A 356 9.05 11.23 35.69
C GLU A 356 9.43 10.17 36.75
N ALA A 357 8.43 9.58 37.40
CA ALA A 357 8.63 8.51 38.37
C ALA A 357 9.32 7.27 37.75
N ALA A 358 8.90 6.88 36.55
CA ALA A 358 9.45 5.76 35.79
C ALA A 358 10.91 6.01 35.33
N ALA A 359 11.31 7.27 35.14
CA ALA A 359 12.69 7.64 34.88
C ALA A 359 13.54 7.67 36.18
N ILE A 360 13.00 8.25 37.26
CA ILE A 360 13.70 8.40 38.54
C ILE A 360 14.00 7.04 39.18
N PHE A 361 13.02 6.15 39.24
CA PHE A 361 13.14 4.89 40.00
C PHE A 361 14.36 4.05 39.59
N PRO A 362 14.51 3.61 38.31
CA PRO A 362 15.65 2.80 37.91
C PRO A 362 16.96 3.58 37.98
N ALA A 363 16.96 4.89 37.69
CA ALA A 363 18.17 5.71 37.76
C ALA A 363 18.73 5.79 39.19
N VAL A 364 17.87 6.07 40.18
CA VAL A 364 18.26 6.14 41.59
C VAL A 364 18.59 4.77 42.14
N MET A 365 17.79 3.73 41.83
CA MET A 365 18.07 2.37 42.27
C MET A 365 19.45 1.90 41.79
N ASN A 366 19.74 2.04 40.50
CA ASN A 366 21.04 1.64 39.95
C ASN A 366 22.19 2.51 40.49
N GLY A 367 21.97 3.81 40.68
CA GLY A 367 22.93 4.71 41.32
C GLY A 367 23.26 4.28 42.75
N ALA A 368 22.24 3.92 43.54
CA ALA A 368 22.38 3.45 44.92
C ALA A 368 23.12 2.11 45.00
N LEU A 369 22.79 1.16 44.13
CA LEU A 369 23.51 -0.12 44.01
C LEU A 369 24.99 0.10 43.68
N ASN A 370 25.29 1.00 42.74
CA ASN A 370 26.67 1.35 42.38
C ASN A 370 27.42 2.06 43.51
N ALA A 371 26.69 2.78 44.38
CA ALA A 371 27.23 3.38 45.60
C ALA A 371 27.42 2.36 46.75
N GLY A 372 27.03 1.10 46.56
CA GLY A 372 27.24 0.00 47.49
C GLY A 372 26.09 -0.22 48.49
N LEU A 373 24.89 0.33 48.23
CA LEU A 373 23.70 -0.04 48.98
C LEU A 373 23.28 -1.46 48.61
N ASP A 374 22.64 -2.16 49.55
CA ASP A 374 21.94 -3.40 49.25
C ASP A 374 20.69 -3.13 48.41
N LEU A 375 20.11 -4.19 47.85
CA LEU A 375 18.95 -4.07 46.96
C LEU A 375 17.76 -3.39 47.64
N GLU A 376 17.42 -3.79 48.86
CA GLU A 376 16.32 -3.19 49.62
C GLU A 376 16.59 -1.71 49.92
N GLY A 377 17.82 -1.33 50.30
CA GLY A 377 18.20 0.07 50.48
C GLY A 377 18.17 0.88 49.18
N ALA A 378 18.53 0.28 48.05
CA ALA A 378 18.48 0.92 46.74
C ALA A 378 17.03 1.15 46.27
N LEU A 379 16.15 0.16 46.47
CA LEU A 379 14.71 0.28 46.21
C LEU A 379 14.09 1.37 47.10
N ALA A 380 14.52 1.45 48.37
CA ALA A 380 14.01 2.46 49.30
C ALA A 380 14.42 3.87 48.86
N ALA A 381 15.68 4.06 48.46
CA ALA A 381 16.17 5.33 47.95
C ALA A 381 15.44 5.76 46.66
N ALA A 382 15.12 4.81 45.78
CA ALA A 382 14.38 5.07 44.54
C ALA A 382 12.96 5.55 44.81
N ALA A 383 12.19 4.83 45.64
CA ALA A 383 10.84 5.21 46.01
C ALA A 383 10.79 6.50 46.86
N ASP A 384 11.74 6.70 47.77
CA ASP A 384 11.89 7.94 48.55
C ASP A 384 12.11 9.16 47.64
N SER A 385 12.97 9.02 46.61
CA SER A 385 13.26 10.11 45.68
C SER A 385 12.03 10.57 44.88
N ILE A 386 11.14 9.64 44.53
CA ILE A 386 9.86 9.97 43.89
C ILE A 386 8.94 10.64 44.90
N ALA A 387 8.76 10.05 46.08
CA ALA A 387 7.85 10.57 47.09
C ALA A 387 8.24 11.97 47.58
N TYR A 388 9.54 12.27 47.64
CA TYR A 388 10.08 13.55 48.05
C TYR A 388 9.63 14.74 47.16
N LEU A 389 9.20 14.47 45.93
CA LEU A 389 8.66 15.50 45.04
C LEU A 389 7.31 16.05 45.53
N TYR A 390 6.54 15.24 46.27
CA TYR A 390 5.14 15.52 46.60
C TYR A 390 4.90 15.71 48.10
N VAL A 391 5.68 15.03 48.96
CA VAL A 391 5.47 15.03 50.42
C VAL A 391 6.75 15.40 51.18
N ASP A 392 6.63 15.66 52.48
CA ASP A 392 7.77 15.99 53.31
C ASP A 392 8.75 14.80 53.46
N ALA A 393 10.01 15.12 53.79
CA ALA A 393 11.10 14.15 53.87
C ALA A 393 10.83 12.95 54.80
N GLY A 394 10.08 13.14 55.89
CA GLY A 394 9.78 12.07 56.83
C GLY A 394 8.77 11.09 56.25
N THR A 395 7.75 11.62 55.59
CA THR A 395 6.71 10.84 54.91
C THR A 395 7.28 10.12 53.68
N ALA A 396 8.10 10.81 52.87
CA ALA A 396 8.78 10.23 51.72
C ALA A 396 9.65 9.02 52.10
N ALA A 397 10.46 9.15 53.16
CA ALA A 397 11.29 8.05 53.65
C ALA A 397 10.46 6.85 54.16
N ALA A 398 9.29 7.10 54.75
CA ALA A 398 8.39 6.04 55.19
C ALA A 398 7.75 5.30 54.01
N ILE A 399 7.35 6.03 52.96
CA ILE A 399 6.87 5.45 51.70
C ILE A 399 7.99 4.62 51.06
N GLY A 400 9.19 5.18 50.95
CA GLY A 400 10.36 4.51 50.40
C GLY A 400 10.65 3.17 51.07
N ALA A 401 10.65 3.15 52.41
CA ALA A 401 10.84 1.92 53.18
C ALA A 401 9.70 0.90 52.95
N SER A 402 8.44 1.34 52.88
CA SER A 402 7.29 0.47 52.66
C SER A 402 7.32 -0.19 51.27
N VAL A 403 7.55 0.62 50.23
CA VAL A 403 7.62 0.14 48.83
C VAL A 403 8.79 -0.82 48.66
N ALA A 404 9.97 -0.47 49.18
CA ALA A 404 11.15 -1.33 49.11
C ALA A 404 10.94 -2.68 49.76
N SER A 405 10.34 -2.70 50.96
CA SER A 405 10.08 -3.94 51.67
C SER A 405 9.13 -4.86 50.89
N SER A 406 8.10 -4.30 50.25
CA SER A 406 7.16 -5.06 49.41
C SER A 406 7.84 -5.62 48.16
N LEU A 407 8.49 -4.76 47.37
CA LEU A 407 9.18 -5.19 46.14
C LEU A 407 10.29 -6.21 46.42
N PHE A 408 11.02 -6.03 47.52
CA PHE A 408 12.06 -6.97 47.93
C PHE A 408 11.45 -8.32 48.35
N ALA A 409 10.33 -8.32 49.07
CA ALA A 409 9.62 -9.55 49.42
C ALA A 409 9.14 -10.31 48.18
N ASP A 410 8.57 -9.61 47.20
CA ASP A 410 8.12 -10.19 45.93
C ASP A 410 9.29 -10.73 45.12
N TYR A 411 10.40 -9.99 45.05
CA TYR A 411 11.63 -10.44 44.41
C TYR A 411 12.18 -11.72 45.05
N VAL A 412 12.23 -11.78 46.38
CA VAL A 412 12.66 -12.99 47.12
C VAL A 412 11.68 -14.15 46.90
N ALA A 413 10.38 -13.89 46.85
CA ALA A 413 9.36 -14.90 46.57
C ALA A 413 9.52 -15.47 45.16
N CYS A 414 9.77 -14.62 44.16
CA CYS A 414 10.07 -15.02 42.78
C CYS A 414 11.32 -15.90 42.70
N LEU A 415 12.42 -15.51 43.37
CA LEU A 415 13.62 -16.36 43.44
C LEU A 415 13.33 -17.72 44.09
N GLY A 416 12.40 -17.76 45.06
CA GLY A 416 11.92 -18.99 45.69
C GLY A 416 11.25 -19.98 44.74
N THR A 417 10.81 -19.54 43.56
CA THR A 417 10.25 -20.41 42.50
C THR A 417 11.32 -21.10 41.65
N GLY A 418 12.59 -20.70 41.78
CA GLY A 418 13.71 -21.17 40.95
C GLY A 418 13.97 -20.32 39.71
N ALA A 419 13.26 -19.21 39.53
CA ALA A 419 13.53 -18.21 38.50
C ALA A 419 14.90 -17.53 38.72
N SER A 420 15.50 -17.02 37.64
CA SER A 420 16.77 -16.31 37.74
C SER A 420 16.58 -14.87 38.29
N PRO A 421 17.62 -14.26 38.87
CA PRO A 421 17.59 -12.86 39.28
C PRO A 421 17.12 -11.91 38.17
N GLU A 422 17.52 -12.16 36.93
CA GLU A 422 17.17 -11.35 35.77
C GLU A 422 15.67 -11.42 35.48
N VAL A 423 15.06 -12.60 35.58
CA VAL A 423 13.61 -12.77 35.41
C VAL A 423 12.86 -12.07 36.55
N CYS A 424 13.34 -12.19 37.79
CA CYS A 424 12.68 -11.57 38.93
C CYS A 424 12.86 -10.05 39.01
N ALA A 425 13.87 -9.47 38.34
CA ALA A 425 14.08 -8.04 38.32
C ALA A 425 12.92 -7.25 37.66
N ALA A 426 12.09 -7.91 36.84
CA ALA A 426 10.87 -7.32 36.27
C ALA A 426 9.89 -6.80 37.35
N ILE A 427 9.93 -7.35 38.56
CA ILE A 427 9.11 -6.91 39.71
C ILE A 427 9.34 -5.43 40.04
N PHE A 428 10.57 -4.92 39.82
CA PHE A 428 10.90 -3.54 40.13
C PHE A 428 10.21 -2.53 39.21
N ALA A 429 9.62 -2.97 38.09
CA ALA A 429 8.81 -2.12 37.22
C ALA A 429 7.55 -1.57 37.91
N ALA A 430 7.06 -2.23 38.97
CA ALA A 430 5.96 -1.74 39.79
C ALA A 430 6.37 -0.59 40.73
N GLY A 431 7.67 -0.34 40.92
CA GLY A 431 8.20 0.61 41.89
C GLY A 431 7.70 2.06 41.73
N PRO A 432 7.71 2.65 40.52
CA PRO A 432 7.13 3.97 40.27
C PRO A 432 5.67 4.06 40.73
N THR A 433 4.82 3.13 40.28
CA THR A 433 3.40 3.07 40.61
C THR A 433 3.19 2.91 42.11
N MET A 434 3.92 1.99 42.77
CA MET A 434 3.81 1.79 44.21
C MET A 434 4.23 3.03 45.02
N ALA A 435 5.26 3.76 44.57
CA ALA A 435 5.68 5.01 45.20
C ALA A 435 4.60 6.08 45.08
N LEU A 436 4.03 6.27 43.88
CA LEU A 436 2.97 7.24 43.63
C LEU A 436 1.67 6.89 44.39
N ILE A 437 1.29 5.60 44.49
CA ILE A 437 0.19 5.15 45.35
C ILE A 437 0.44 5.53 46.81
N GLY A 438 1.66 5.27 47.32
CA GLY A 438 2.03 5.61 48.69
C GLY A 438 1.93 7.12 48.96
N VAL A 439 2.33 7.95 48.00
CA VAL A 439 2.20 9.41 48.06
C VAL A 439 0.72 9.82 48.08
N GLN A 440 -0.07 9.32 47.14
CA GLN A 440 -1.49 9.64 47.00
C GLN A 440 -2.27 9.31 48.27
N GLN A 441 -1.99 8.16 48.88
CA GLN A 441 -2.57 7.76 50.17
C GLN A 441 -2.11 8.65 51.34
N ALA A 442 -0.85 9.08 51.34
CA ALA A 442 -0.32 9.91 52.42
C ALA A 442 -0.87 11.36 52.40
N CYS A 443 -1.31 11.82 51.24
CA CYS A 443 -1.80 13.19 51.02
C CYS A 443 -3.31 13.30 50.85
N ASP A 444 -4.08 12.24 51.15
CA ASP A 444 -5.52 12.17 50.93
C ASP A 444 -5.94 12.58 49.49
N TYR A 445 -5.17 12.16 48.49
CA TYR A 445 -5.40 12.42 47.05
C TYR A 445 -5.27 13.90 46.61
N ASP A 446 -4.79 14.81 47.47
CA ASP A 446 -4.74 16.27 47.21
C ASP A 446 -3.33 16.80 46.84
N CYS A 447 -2.37 15.92 46.57
CA CYS A 447 -0.98 16.30 46.26
C CYS A 447 -0.65 16.38 44.77
N GLY A 448 -1.65 16.28 43.88
CA GLY A 448 -1.44 16.45 42.44
C GLY A 448 -0.67 15.32 41.76
N VAL A 449 -0.61 14.12 42.36
CA VAL A 449 -0.05 12.91 41.74
C VAL A 449 -0.88 12.51 40.51
N ASP A 450 -2.20 12.53 40.63
CA ASP A 450 -3.12 12.30 39.51
C ASP A 450 -3.23 13.56 38.66
N ASP A 451 -2.56 13.52 37.51
CA ASP A 451 -2.57 14.54 36.49
C ASP A 451 -3.30 14.11 35.21
N SER A 452 -4.06 13.00 35.24
CA SER A 452 -4.76 12.49 34.05
C SER A 452 -5.98 13.28 33.59
N GLY A 453 -6.44 14.25 34.39
CA GLY A 453 -7.66 15.01 34.10
C GLY A 453 -7.59 15.97 32.91
N TRP A 454 -6.39 16.20 32.36
CA TRP A 454 -6.13 17.17 31.27
C TRP A 454 -5.05 16.63 30.33
N ASP A 455 -5.01 17.16 29.11
CA ASP A 455 -3.91 16.91 28.17
C ASP A 455 -2.62 17.58 28.67
N TYR A 456 -1.47 17.04 28.29
CA TYR A 456 -0.17 17.57 28.68
C TYR A 456 -0.02 19.08 28.44
N ASP A 457 0.30 19.82 29.50
CA ASP A 457 0.62 21.24 29.45
C ASP A 457 2.13 21.44 29.70
N PRO A 458 2.90 21.96 28.73
CA PRO A 458 4.33 22.19 28.89
C PRO A 458 4.70 23.33 29.86
N GLU A 459 3.75 24.21 30.24
CA GLU A 459 3.99 25.24 31.26
C GLU A 459 3.99 24.65 32.67
N TYR A 460 3.11 23.67 32.91
CA TYR A 460 2.96 23.02 34.22
C TYR A 460 3.70 21.69 34.33
N GLU A 461 4.13 21.12 33.19
CA GLU A 461 4.75 19.79 33.11
C GLU A 461 3.85 18.72 33.75
N THR A 462 2.56 18.72 33.39
CA THR A 462 1.56 17.79 33.93
C THR A 462 0.55 17.46 32.85
N GLY A 463 -0.03 16.26 32.87
CA GLY A 463 -1.12 15.89 31.98
C GLY A 463 -0.88 14.58 31.23
N ARG A 464 -1.92 14.14 30.51
CA ARG A 464 -1.89 12.98 29.62
C ARG A 464 -0.96 13.22 28.44
N LEU A 465 -0.10 12.26 28.16
CA LEU A 465 0.87 12.34 27.07
C LEU A 465 0.29 11.77 25.78
N VAL A 466 0.36 12.56 24.71
CA VAL A 466 0.01 12.11 23.35
C VAL A 466 1.28 11.58 22.68
N PHE A 467 1.24 10.33 22.26
CA PHE A 467 2.36 9.67 21.61
C PHE A 467 2.25 9.81 20.09
N GLU A 468 3.39 10.02 19.43
CA GLU A 468 3.54 9.96 17.97
C GLU A 468 3.91 8.53 17.57
N VAL A 469 3.20 7.93 16.62
CA VAL A 469 3.59 6.64 16.04
C VAL A 469 4.88 6.84 15.25
N ASP A 470 5.91 6.07 15.59
CA ASP A 470 7.21 6.15 14.93
C ASP A 470 7.10 5.61 13.50
N ASN A 471 7.74 6.28 12.56
CA ASN A 471 7.92 5.73 11.22
C ASN A 471 8.79 4.48 11.30
N ARG A 472 8.22 3.32 10.99
CA ARG A 472 8.92 2.04 11.00
C ARG A 472 8.92 1.41 9.62
N CYS A 473 10.10 1.02 9.17
CA CYS A 473 10.29 0.21 7.97
C CYS A 473 10.16 -1.25 8.38
N ILE A 474 9.12 -1.92 7.92
CA ILE A 474 8.94 -3.35 8.17
C ILE A 474 9.33 -4.08 6.89
N PRO A 475 10.40 -4.92 6.91
CA PRO A 475 10.76 -5.71 5.75
C PRO A 475 9.57 -6.57 5.34
N ASP A 476 9.16 -6.45 4.09
CA ASP A 476 7.98 -7.14 3.58
C ASP A 476 8.26 -7.86 2.27
N ASN A 477 7.46 -8.88 2.02
CA ASN A 477 7.27 -9.49 0.72
C ASN A 477 5.90 -9.04 0.21
N THR A 478 5.91 -8.26 -0.87
CA THR A 478 4.69 -7.75 -1.48
C THR A 478 4.15 -8.73 -2.50
N THR A 479 2.83 -8.97 -2.44
CA THR A 479 2.07 -9.59 -3.53
C THR A 479 1.16 -8.55 -4.16
N GLN A 480 1.20 -8.44 -5.49
CA GLN A 480 0.34 -7.56 -6.27
C GLN A 480 -0.63 -8.41 -7.08
N ARG A 481 -1.93 -8.17 -6.92
CA ARG A 481 -2.97 -8.70 -7.80
C ARG A 481 -3.59 -7.55 -8.55
N VAL A 482 -3.51 -7.60 -9.86
CA VAL A 482 -3.91 -6.50 -10.73
C VAL A 482 -4.94 -7.00 -11.72
N ASN A 483 -6.07 -6.30 -11.76
CA ASN A 483 -7.06 -6.45 -12.82
C ASN A 483 -7.22 -5.10 -13.54
N THR A 484 -7.01 -5.09 -14.86
CA THR A 484 -7.04 -3.87 -15.67
C THR A 484 -7.96 -4.04 -16.85
N PHE A 485 -8.61 -2.94 -17.23
CA PHE A 485 -9.61 -2.90 -18.28
C PHE A 485 -9.19 -1.86 -19.30
N TRP A 486 -9.26 -2.24 -20.57
CA TRP A 486 -8.72 -1.47 -21.67
C TRP A 486 -9.74 -1.37 -22.79
N THR A 487 -9.76 -0.24 -23.46
CA THR A 487 -10.58 -0.01 -24.65
C THR A 487 -9.69 0.10 -25.88
N TYR A 488 -10.14 -0.52 -26.97
CA TYR A 488 -9.48 -0.46 -28.26
C TYR A 488 -9.64 0.92 -28.92
N ASP A 489 -8.56 1.67 -29.11
CA ASP A 489 -8.59 2.99 -29.78
C ASP A 489 -8.24 2.91 -31.29
N GLY A 490 -7.66 1.81 -31.76
CA GLY A 490 -7.42 1.55 -33.18
C GLY A 490 -6.16 0.76 -33.49
N ALA A 491 -5.70 0.79 -34.74
CA ALA A 491 -4.44 0.16 -35.12
C ALA A 491 -3.28 1.15 -35.05
N ALA A 492 -2.18 0.69 -34.44
CA ALA A 492 -0.87 1.32 -34.47
C ALA A 492 -0.42 1.67 -35.91
N ALA A 493 0.33 2.76 -36.06
CA ALA A 493 0.85 3.19 -37.35
C ALA A 493 1.82 2.14 -37.95
N GLU A 494 1.47 1.52 -39.07
CA GLU A 494 2.32 0.52 -39.73
C GLU A 494 3.38 1.20 -40.62
N LEU A 495 4.67 0.95 -40.36
CA LEU A 495 5.79 1.32 -41.24
C LEU A 495 6.02 0.23 -42.29
N ASP A 496 6.00 0.59 -43.57
CA ASP A 496 6.34 -0.34 -44.67
C ASP A 496 7.86 -0.41 -44.86
N GLU A 497 8.51 -1.40 -44.24
CA GLU A 497 9.97 -1.61 -44.31
C GLU A 497 10.47 -2.02 -45.71
N GLU A 498 9.60 -2.50 -46.61
CA GLU A 498 9.97 -2.85 -47.98
C GLU A 498 9.88 -1.66 -48.95
N ALA A 499 9.28 -0.54 -48.53
CA ALA A 499 9.14 0.65 -49.35
C ALA A 499 10.50 1.38 -49.51
N PRO A 500 10.86 1.82 -50.73
CA PRO A 500 12.03 2.66 -50.92
C PRO A 500 11.88 3.97 -50.13
N LEU A 501 13.00 4.46 -49.55
CA LEU A 501 13.03 5.74 -48.83
C LEU A 501 12.35 6.84 -49.65
N ALA A 502 11.37 7.49 -49.03
CA ALA A 502 10.59 8.53 -49.68
C ALA A 502 11.47 9.74 -50.02
N GLU A 503 11.42 10.21 -51.27
CA GLU A 503 12.19 11.39 -51.70
C GLU A 503 11.45 12.71 -51.42
N LYS A 504 10.14 12.65 -51.13
CA LYS A 504 9.26 13.80 -50.84
C LYS A 504 8.04 13.37 -50.02
N PHE A 505 7.41 14.34 -49.35
CA PHE A 505 6.09 14.14 -48.75
C PHE A 505 5.02 13.93 -49.82
N GLU A 506 4.34 12.78 -49.78
CA GLU A 506 3.35 12.38 -50.78
C GLU A 506 2.20 11.61 -50.12
N LEU A 507 0.96 11.99 -50.46
CA LEU A 507 -0.25 11.28 -50.03
C LEU A 507 -0.71 10.35 -51.17
N TYR A 508 -0.77 9.05 -50.90
CA TYR A 508 -1.14 8.04 -51.89
C TYR A 508 -2.64 7.77 -51.95
N GLY A 509 -3.40 8.19 -50.94
CA GLY A 509 -4.84 8.02 -50.89
C GLY A 509 -5.27 7.19 -49.69
N ASN A 510 -6.53 6.75 -49.73
CA ASN A 510 -7.04 5.77 -48.78
C ASN A 510 -7.54 4.53 -49.53
N TYR A 511 -7.28 3.32 -49.00
CA TYR A 511 -7.75 2.06 -49.57
C TYR A 511 -8.20 1.08 -48.46
N PRO A 512 -9.35 0.40 -48.61
CA PRO A 512 -10.33 0.53 -49.71
C PRO A 512 -11.06 1.89 -49.71
N ASN A 513 -11.64 2.28 -50.85
CA ASN A 513 -12.52 3.45 -50.97
C ASN A 513 -13.50 3.21 -52.14
N PRO A 514 -14.80 2.93 -51.89
CA PRO A 514 -15.49 2.99 -50.59
C PRO A 514 -15.01 1.93 -49.60
N PHE A 515 -15.20 2.17 -48.31
CA PHE A 515 -14.72 1.29 -47.24
C PHE A 515 -15.84 0.87 -46.28
N ASN A 516 -15.64 -0.29 -45.63
CA ASN A 516 -16.51 -0.86 -44.59
C ASN A 516 -15.76 -1.95 -43.79
N PRO A 517 -15.58 -1.84 -42.46
CA PRO A 517 -15.72 -0.64 -41.64
C PRO A 517 -14.48 0.27 -41.66
N SER A 518 -13.32 -0.20 -42.15
CA SER A 518 -12.04 0.52 -42.05
C SER A 518 -11.36 0.83 -43.40
N THR A 519 -10.51 1.85 -43.41
CA THR A 519 -9.68 2.25 -44.56
C THR A 519 -8.27 2.64 -44.11
N LYS A 520 -7.24 2.30 -44.89
CA LYS A 520 -5.85 2.71 -44.64
C LYS A 520 -5.54 3.97 -45.44
N ILE A 521 -5.13 5.04 -44.75
CA ILE A 521 -4.64 6.30 -45.31
C ILE A 521 -3.12 6.18 -45.48
N ARG A 522 -2.69 6.07 -46.74
CA ARG A 522 -1.28 5.84 -47.08
C ARG A 522 -0.59 7.13 -47.44
N PHE A 523 0.53 7.44 -46.79
CA PHE A 523 1.38 8.59 -47.13
C PHE A 523 2.86 8.27 -46.89
N ALA A 524 3.73 9.11 -47.44
CA ALA A 524 5.17 9.05 -47.26
C ALA A 524 5.69 10.39 -46.77
N THR A 525 6.72 10.37 -45.93
CA THR A 525 7.51 11.54 -45.52
C THR A 525 8.99 11.29 -45.75
N GLU A 526 9.71 12.27 -46.30
CA GLU A 526 11.12 12.15 -46.69
C GLU A 526 12.12 12.39 -45.54
N LYS A 527 11.61 12.84 -44.39
CA LYS A 527 12.40 13.23 -43.23
C LYS A 527 11.57 13.09 -41.97
N PHE A 528 12.26 13.06 -40.84
CA PHE A 528 11.65 13.26 -39.54
C PHE A 528 10.75 14.50 -39.54
N SER A 529 9.48 14.32 -39.23
CA SER A 529 8.45 15.37 -39.30
C SER A 529 7.38 15.15 -38.25
N ASP A 530 6.80 16.23 -37.74
CA ASP A 530 5.60 16.22 -36.91
C ASP A 530 4.37 15.97 -37.80
N VAL A 531 3.69 14.84 -37.62
CA VAL A 531 2.60 14.36 -38.48
C VAL A 531 1.29 14.29 -37.72
N LYS A 532 0.26 14.93 -38.28
CA LYS A 532 -1.11 14.86 -37.76
C LYS A 532 -2.07 14.41 -38.85
N VAL A 533 -2.84 13.36 -38.58
CA VAL A 533 -3.89 12.85 -39.47
C VAL A 533 -5.26 13.11 -38.85
N THR A 534 -6.06 13.94 -39.51
CA THR A 534 -7.35 14.39 -39.00
C THR A 534 -8.48 14.05 -39.96
N ILE A 535 -9.57 13.52 -39.43
CA ILE A 535 -10.78 13.16 -40.16
C ILE A 535 -11.84 14.25 -39.96
N TYR A 536 -12.52 14.62 -41.04
CA TYR A 536 -13.55 15.64 -41.04
C TYR A 536 -14.86 15.13 -41.65
N SER A 537 -15.98 15.60 -41.10
CA SER A 537 -17.32 15.38 -41.65
C SER A 537 -17.52 16.21 -42.93
N ILE A 538 -18.61 15.95 -43.67
CA ILE A 538 -18.97 16.76 -44.83
C ILE A 538 -19.25 18.24 -44.48
N LEU A 539 -19.54 18.53 -43.20
CA LEU A 539 -19.74 19.88 -42.69
C LEU A 539 -18.43 20.56 -42.28
N GLY A 540 -17.30 19.84 -42.32
CA GLY A 540 -15.99 20.32 -41.90
C GLY A 540 -15.76 20.24 -40.39
N GLU A 541 -16.64 19.54 -39.67
CA GLU A 541 -16.44 19.24 -38.25
C GLU A 541 -15.34 18.19 -38.11
N GLU A 542 -14.44 18.39 -37.15
CA GLU A 542 -13.43 17.39 -36.79
C GLU A 542 -14.13 16.18 -36.18
N VAL A 543 -13.94 15.02 -36.80
CA VAL A 543 -14.57 13.76 -36.42
C VAL A 543 -13.64 12.96 -35.52
N ALA A 544 -12.37 12.84 -35.91
CA ALA A 544 -11.35 12.12 -35.17
C ALA A 544 -9.95 12.61 -35.57
N VAL A 545 -8.98 12.44 -34.70
CA VAL A 545 -7.55 12.53 -35.03
C VAL A 545 -7.00 11.11 -34.92
N THR A 546 -6.54 10.53 -36.02
CA THR A 546 -6.12 9.11 -36.06
C THR A 546 -4.61 8.93 -35.89
N HIS A 547 -3.87 10.04 -35.83
CA HIS A 547 -2.45 10.08 -35.52
C HIS A 547 -2.06 11.54 -35.22
N ASP A 548 -1.28 11.78 -34.18
CA ASP A 548 -0.73 13.10 -33.83
C ASP A 548 0.64 12.92 -33.15
N GLY A 549 1.72 12.93 -33.93
CA GLY A 549 3.05 12.63 -33.40
C GLY A 549 4.18 12.69 -34.42
N GLU A 550 5.41 12.48 -33.95
CA GLU A 550 6.61 12.55 -34.79
C GLU A 550 6.83 11.23 -35.54
N LEU A 551 7.00 11.30 -36.87
CA LEU A 551 7.34 10.16 -37.71
C LEU A 551 8.69 10.36 -38.39
N SER A 552 9.48 9.28 -38.46
CA SER A 552 10.75 9.25 -39.19
C SER A 552 10.54 9.21 -40.71
N ALA A 553 11.63 9.19 -41.50
CA ALA A 553 11.51 9.10 -42.95
C ALA A 553 11.01 7.71 -43.36
N GLY A 554 9.87 7.62 -44.04
CA GLY A 554 9.22 6.34 -44.32
C GLY A 554 7.91 6.47 -45.09
N THR A 555 7.33 5.32 -45.43
CA THR A 555 5.97 5.19 -45.93
C THR A 555 5.11 4.55 -44.85
N TYR A 556 3.98 5.18 -44.55
CA TYR A 556 3.11 4.83 -43.44
C TYR A 556 1.70 4.56 -43.93
N ASP A 557 1.05 3.59 -43.28
CA ASP A 557 -0.36 3.29 -43.42
C ASP A 557 -1.06 3.58 -42.08
N ILE A 558 -1.89 4.64 -42.04
CA ILE A 558 -2.69 5.00 -40.86
C ILE A 558 -4.13 4.55 -41.07
N THR A 559 -4.64 3.68 -40.20
CA THR A 559 -5.98 3.12 -40.36
C THR A 559 -7.02 3.99 -39.67
N TRP A 560 -8.15 4.23 -40.33
CA TRP A 560 -9.35 4.78 -39.69
C TRP A 560 -10.48 3.76 -39.72
N TYR A 561 -11.12 3.54 -38.57
CA TYR A 561 -12.17 2.54 -38.36
C TYR A 561 -13.60 3.10 -38.49
N GLY A 562 -13.74 4.37 -38.87
CA GLY A 562 -15.06 4.98 -38.95
C GLY A 562 -15.64 5.33 -37.58
N HIS A 563 -14.81 5.63 -36.59
CA HIS A 563 -15.22 6.11 -35.27
C HIS A 563 -14.95 7.62 -35.12
N ASP A 564 -15.72 8.28 -34.26
CA ASP A 564 -15.46 9.66 -33.82
C ASP A 564 -14.60 9.71 -32.55
N HIS A 565 -14.25 10.93 -32.09
CA HIS A 565 -13.41 11.16 -30.92
C HIS A 565 -14.00 10.66 -29.59
N ASN A 566 -15.24 10.18 -29.56
CA ASN A 566 -15.87 9.56 -28.38
C ASN A 566 -15.99 8.04 -28.56
N GLY A 567 -15.27 7.45 -29.53
CA GLY A 567 -15.33 6.02 -29.86
C GLY A 567 -16.62 5.58 -30.59
N ASN A 568 -17.52 6.49 -30.97
CA ASN A 568 -18.80 6.10 -31.58
C ASN A 568 -18.66 5.86 -33.09
N LYS A 569 -19.30 4.79 -33.60
CA LYS A 569 -19.42 4.51 -35.04
C LYS A 569 -20.12 5.65 -35.78
N VAL A 570 -19.43 6.29 -36.72
CA VAL A 570 -19.98 7.37 -37.54
C VAL A 570 -20.96 6.85 -38.60
N PRO A 571 -21.94 7.65 -39.05
CA PRO A 571 -22.90 7.22 -40.07
C PRO A 571 -22.24 7.01 -41.44
N SER A 572 -22.83 6.14 -42.29
CA SER A 572 -22.41 6.02 -43.70
C SER A 572 -22.47 7.39 -44.38
N GLY A 573 -21.42 7.75 -45.12
CA GLY A 573 -21.31 9.10 -45.64
C GLY A 573 -19.96 9.41 -46.24
N VAL A 574 -19.86 10.62 -46.77
CA VAL A 574 -18.61 11.17 -47.29
C VAL A 574 -17.86 11.85 -46.14
N TYR A 575 -16.59 11.50 -46.01
CA TYR A 575 -15.67 12.11 -45.06
C TYR A 575 -14.44 12.63 -45.81
N PHE A 576 -13.74 13.57 -45.19
CA PHE A 576 -12.46 14.09 -45.67
C PHE A 576 -11.39 13.74 -44.65
N TYR A 577 -10.16 13.53 -45.11
CA TYR A 577 -9.02 13.42 -44.21
C TYR A 577 -7.95 14.44 -44.61
N GLU A 578 -7.24 14.94 -43.62
CA GLU A 578 -6.09 15.84 -43.75
C GLU A 578 -4.87 15.13 -43.16
N VAL A 579 -3.79 15.05 -43.92
CA VAL A 579 -2.46 14.68 -43.42
C VAL A 579 -1.61 15.93 -43.41
N ARG A 580 -1.23 16.36 -42.22
CA ARG A 580 -0.29 17.46 -41.99
C ARG A 580 1.07 16.87 -41.65
N SER A 581 2.13 17.36 -42.27
CA SER A 581 3.52 17.02 -41.97
C SER A 581 4.35 18.30 -41.89
N ASP A 582 4.69 18.74 -40.67
CA ASP A 582 5.15 20.08 -40.35
C ASP A 582 4.21 21.16 -40.93
N ASN A 583 4.70 21.98 -41.87
CA ASN A 583 3.97 23.04 -42.57
C ASN A 583 3.28 22.56 -43.87
N ARG A 584 3.32 21.26 -44.19
CA ARG A 584 2.78 20.69 -45.44
C ARG A 584 1.46 20.01 -45.15
N ILE A 585 0.45 20.26 -45.99
CA ILE A 585 -0.90 19.73 -45.81
C ILE A 585 -1.36 19.05 -47.09
N GLN A 586 -1.80 17.81 -46.99
CA GLN A 586 -2.47 17.07 -48.06
C GLN A 586 -3.85 16.61 -47.58
N LYS A 587 -4.81 16.53 -48.50
CA LYS A 587 -6.19 16.15 -48.17
C LYS A 587 -6.70 15.10 -49.13
N GLY A 588 -7.55 14.21 -48.64
CA GLY A 588 -8.29 13.26 -49.46
C GLY A 588 -9.74 13.12 -49.04
N LYS A 589 -10.49 12.32 -49.81
CA LYS A 589 -11.92 12.11 -49.63
C LYS A 589 -12.19 10.61 -49.61
N MET A 590 -12.99 10.18 -48.64
CA MET A 590 -13.38 8.79 -48.46
C MET A 590 -14.90 8.63 -48.35
N LEU A 591 -15.38 7.45 -48.73
CA LEU A 591 -16.79 7.08 -48.64
C LEU A 591 -16.95 5.85 -47.74
N LEU A 592 -17.57 6.05 -46.58
CA LEU A 592 -17.97 4.96 -45.68
C LEU A 592 -19.32 4.40 -46.14
N LEU A 593 -19.37 3.11 -46.42
CA LEU A 593 -20.60 2.36 -46.67
C LEU A 593 -20.82 1.40 -45.51
N LYS A 594 -22.04 1.35 -44.96
CA LYS A 594 -22.44 0.30 -44.03
C LYS A 594 -22.97 -0.90 -44.78
#